data_AF-A0A389MSB3-F1
#
_entry.id   AF-A0A389MSB3-F1
#
_cell.length_a   1.000
_cell.length_b   1.000
_cell.length_c   1.000
_cell.angle_alpha   90.00
_cell.angle_beta   90.00
_cell.angle_gamma   90.00
#
_symmetry.space_group_name_H-M   'P 1'
#
loop_
_entity.id
_entity.type
_entity.pdbx_description
1 polymer ?
#
loop_
_entity_poly.entity_id
_entity_poly.type
_entity_poly.pdbx_seq_one_letter_code
_entity_poly.pdbx_strand_id
1 'polypeptide(L)'
;MDREDDLDFEEFCSLTEEQRQAQIDRECAAYNAAWARLSLGQQQRVLRTRYVKAAARARSTLRLIDNEITRDSLRFWQRRLLGLRIWRATGVRPVET
;
A
#
# COMPACT_ATOMS: atom_id res chain seq x y z
N MET A 1 17.62 3.43 -15.25
CA MET A 1 16.41 3.67 -14.43
C MET A 1 15.96 5.04 -14.84
N ASP A 2 14.91 5.06 -15.65
CA ASP A 2 14.47 6.23 -16.42
C ASP A 2 14.01 7.36 -15.50
N ARG A 3 14.43 8.58 -15.84
CA ARG A 3 14.09 9.86 -15.20
C ARG A 3 12.72 10.38 -15.66
N GLU A 4 11.79 9.48 -15.99
CA GLU A 4 10.44 9.87 -16.45
C GLU A 4 9.54 10.27 -15.26
N ASP A 5 9.70 9.66 -14.09
CA ASP A 5 8.93 10.02 -12.87
C ASP A 5 9.28 11.43 -12.33
N ASP A 6 10.45 11.97 -12.65
CA ASP A 6 10.91 13.26 -12.12
C ASP A 6 10.17 14.45 -12.77
N LEU A 7 9.74 14.31 -14.04
CA LEU A 7 9.00 15.36 -14.76
C LEU A 7 7.56 15.51 -14.26
N ASP A 8 6.91 14.40 -13.89
CA ASP A 8 5.54 14.40 -13.37
C ASP A 8 5.45 15.01 -11.96
N PHE A 9 6.50 14.89 -11.14
CA PHE A 9 6.51 15.44 -9.79
C PHE A 9 6.69 16.96 -9.75
N GLU A 10 7.59 17.51 -10.60
CA GLU A 10 7.77 18.96 -10.70
C GLU A 10 6.51 19.66 -11.22
N GLU A 11 5.84 19.07 -12.22
CA GLU A 11 4.57 19.55 -12.74
C GLU A 11 3.49 19.53 -11.65
N PHE A 12 3.36 18.43 -10.91
CA PHE A 12 2.41 18.31 -9.80
C PHE A 12 2.65 19.35 -8.69
N CYS A 13 3.91 19.61 -8.34
CA CYS A 13 4.25 20.63 -7.34
C CYS A 13 3.94 22.06 -7.81
N SER A 14 3.91 22.31 -9.13
CA SER A 14 3.60 23.62 -9.72
C SER A 14 2.11 23.96 -9.76
N LEU A 15 1.23 22.97 -9.57
CA LEU A 15 -0.23 23.13 -9.58
C LEU A 15 -0.75 23.95 -8.40
N THR A 16 -1.96 24.50 -8.51
CA THR A 16 -2.70 25.00 -7.34
C THR A 16 -3.15 23.84 -6.45
N GLU A 17 -3.51 24.13 -5.20
CA GLU A 17 -4.01 23.10 -4.27
C GLU A 17 -5.27 22.41 -4.81
N GLU A 18 -6.20 23.18 -5.38
CA GLU A 18 -7.43 22.66 -5.99
C GLU A 18 -7.13 21.73 -7.17
N GLN A 19 -6.14 22.06 -7.99
CA GLN A 19 -5.71 21.24 -9.12
C GLN A 19 -5.02 19.95 -8.66
N ARG A 20 -4.15 20.03 -7.65
CA ARG A 20 -3.54 18.85 -7.02
C ARG A 20 -4.60 17.92 -6.46
N GLN A 21 -5.57 18.46 -5.72
CA GLN A 21 -6.65 17.66 -5.15
C GLN A 21 -7.49 16.99 -6.26
N ALA A 22 -7.85 17.74 -7.32
CA ALA A 22 -8.56 17.17 -8.45
C ALA A 22 -7.77 16.09 -9.21
N GLN A 23 -6.43 16.17 -9.24
CA GLN A 23 -5.59 15.11 -9.78
C GLN A 23 -5.56 13.89 -8.87
N ILE A 24 -5.34 14.07 -7.56
CA ILE A 24 -5.38 13.00 -6.56
C ILE A 24 -6.72 12.27 -6.63
N ASP A 25 -7.83 13.00 -6.73
CA ASP A 25 -9.17 12.40 -6.79
C ASP A 25 -9.36 11.56 -8.06
N ARG A 26 -8.86 12.04 -9.20
CA ARG A 26 -8.89 11.28 -10.47
C ARG A 26 -8.06 10.00 -10.38
N GLU A 27 -6.85 10.07 -9.84
CA GLU A 27 -5.98 8.92 -9.66
C GLU A 27 -6.56 7.92 -8.66
N CYS A 28 -7.12 8.39 -7.55
CA CYS A 28 -7.82 7.57 -6.57
C CYS A 28 -9.03 6.87 -7.20
N ALA A 29 -9.82 7.59 -8.01
CA ALA A 29 -10.97 7.01 -8.71
C ALA A 29 -10.53 5.93 -9.72
N ALA A 30 -9.49 6.20 -10.50
CA ALA A 30 -8.93 5.23 -11.46
C ALA A 30 -8.40 3.98 -10.74
N TYR A 31 -7.65 4.16 -9.65
CA TYR A 31 -7.17 3.07 -8.81
C TYR A 31 -8.33 2.26 -8.22
N ASN A 32 -9.35 2.91 -7.67
CA ASN A 32 -10.51 2.24 -7.09
C ASN A 32 -11.30 1.46 -8.15
N ALA A 33 -11.46 2.00 -9.36
CA ALA A 33 -12.10 1.31 -10.47
C ALA A 33 -11.29 0.09 -10.92
N ALA A 34 -9.97 0.21 -11.02
CA ALA A 34 -9.08 -0.90 -11.32
C ALA A 34 -9.14 -1.97 -10.22
N TRP A 35 -9.16 -1.56 -8.95
CA TRP A 35 -9.27 -2.44 -7.80
C TRP A 35 -10.59 -3.22 -7.79
N ALA A 36 -11.71 -2.53 -8.04
CA ALA A 36 -13.04 -3.14 -8.07
C ALA A 36 -13.20 -4.19 -9.18
N ARG A 37 -12.45 -4.06 -10.28
CA ARG A 37 -12.42 -5.04 -11.38
C ARG A 37 -11.67 -6.33 -11.03
N LEU A 38 -10.84 -6.33 -9.99
CA LEU A 38 -10.11 -7.53 -9.58
C LEU A 38 -11.06 -8.50 -8.87
N SER A 39 -10.95 -9.78 -9.22
CA SER A 39 -11.56 -10.85 -8.43
C SER A 39 -11.02 -10.84 -7.00
N LEU A 40 -11.79 -11.40 -6.07
CA LEU A 40 -11.39 -11.53 -4.67
C LEU A 40 -10.01 -12.18 -4.51
N GLY A 41 -9.73 -13.24 -5.27
CA GLY A 41 -8.44 -13.93 -5.24
C GLY A 41 -7.28 -13.06 -5.77
N GLN A 42 -7.53 -12.26 -6.81
CA GLN A 42 -6.54 -11.30 -7.32
C GLN A 42 -6.27 -10.19 -6.31
N GLN A 43 -7.30 -9.61 -5.70
CA GLN A 43 -7.16 -8.61 -4.63
C GLN A 43 -6.30 -9.18 -3.49
N GLN A 44 -6.62 -10.39 -3.01
CA GLN A 44 -5.87 -11.05 -1.96
C GLN A 44 -4.40 -11.30 -2.36
N ARG A 45 -4.13 -11.67 -3.61
CA ARG A 45 -2.75 -11.86 -4.12
C ARG A 45 -1.96 -10.56 -4.12
N VAL A 46 -2.57 -9.44 -4.57
CA VAL A 46 -1.93 -8.12 -4.56
C VAL A 46 -1.59 -7.70 -3.14
N LEU A 47 -2.55 -7.80 -2.21
CA LEU A 47 -2.34 -7.47 -0.81
C LEU A 47 -1.25 -8.33 -0.16
N ARG A 48 -1.28 -9.65 -0.38
CA ARG A 48 -0.24 -10.56 0.13
C ARG A 48 1.14 -10.12 -0.31
N THR A 49 1.29 -9.83 -1.61
CA THR A 49 2.57 -9.42 -2.19
C THR A 49 3.07 -8.13 -1.55
N ARG A 50 2.20 -7.13 -1.42
CA ARG A 50 2.51 -5.85 -0.77
C ARG A 50 2.93 -6.04 0.69
N TYR A 51 2.14 -6.77 1.48
CA TYR A 51 2.40 -6.92 2.91
C TYR A 51 3.64 -7.77 3.20
N VAL A 52 3.90 -8.82 2.42
CA VAL A 52 5.14 -9.61 2.55
C VAL A 52 6.37 -8.76 2.25
N LYS A 53 6.36 -7.98 1.15
CA LYS A 53 7.46 -7.07 0.81
C LYS A 53 7.70 -6.03 1.91
N ALA A 54 6.63 -5.42 2.43
CA ALA A 54 6.73 -4.43 3.50
C ALA A 54 7.26 -5.01 4.82
N ALA A 55 6.79 -6.19 5.22
CA ALA A 55 7.30 -6.89 6.40
C ALA A 55 8.77 -7.31 6.23
N ALA A 56 9.17 -7.75 5.03
CA ALA A 56 10.56 -8.09 4.73
C ALA A 56 11.46 -6.84 4.81
N ARG A 57 11.02 -5.71 4.25
CA ARG A 57 11.73 -4.42 4.36
C ARG A 57 11.89 -3.99 5.81
N ALA A 58 10.82 -3.99 6.59
CA ALA A 58 10.86 -3.64 8.02
C ALA A 58 11.83 -4.55 8.81
N ARG A 59 11.82 -5.86 8.54
CA ARG A 59 12.80 -6.80 9.11
C ARG A 59 14.24 -6.45 8.73
N SER A 60 14.48 -6.11 7.47
CA SER A 60 15.81 -5.71 7.01
C SER A 60 16.26 -4.42 7.69
N THR A 61 15.37 -3.45 7.85
CA THR A 61 15.66 -2.20 8.57
C THR A 61 15.98 -2.47 10.04
N LEU A 62 15.21 -3.33 10.73
CA LEU A 62 15.49 -3.69 12.13
C LEU A 62 16.86 -4.33 12.35
N ARG A 63 17.40 -5.03 11.34
CA ARG A 63 18.75 -5.59 11.42
C ARG A 63 19.84 -4.51 11.38
N LEU A 64 19.54 -3.35 10.82
CA LEU A 64 20.47 -2.22 10.71
C LEU A 64 20.27 -1.21 11.84
N ILE A 65 19.01 -0.93 12.17
CA ILE A 65 18.59 0.07 13.16
C ILE A 65 17.43 -0.52 13.94
N ASP A 66 17.69 -0.88 15.20
CA ASP A 66 16.65 -1.38 16.09
C ASP A 66 15.96 -0.20 16.80
N ASN A 67 14.75 0.14 16.36
CA ASN A 67 13.94 1.20 16.94
C ASN A 67 12.46 0.81 16.99
N GLU A 68 11.71 1.41 17.92
CA GLU A 68 10.31 1.04 18.16
C GLU A 68 9.42 1.33 16.95
N ILE A 69 9.68 2.41 16.20
CA ILE A 69 8.94 2.76 14.98
C ILE A 69 8.99 1.62 13.95
N THR A 70 10.15 1.01 13.76
CA THR A 70 10.33 -0.07 12.80
C THR A 70 9.77 -1.38 13.34
N ARG A 71 9.84 -1.62 14.66
CA ARG A 71 9.18 -2.78 15.30
C ARG A 71 7.66 -2.70 15.15
N ASP A 72 7.09 -1.53 15.36
CA ASP A 72 5.66 -1.28 15.19
C ASP A 72 5.25 -1.39 13.73
N SER A 73 6.07 -0.90 12.81
CA SER A 73 5.88 -1.13 11.36
C SER A 73 5.86 -2.63 11.03
N LEU A 74 6.80 -3.41 11.59
CA LEU A 74 6.82 -4.86 11.37
C LEU A 74 5.57 -5.54 11.95
N ARG A 75 5.17 -5.20 13.19
CA ARG A 75 3.96 -5.72 13.83
C ARG A 75 2.71 -5.38 13.01
N PHE A 76 2.62 -4.14 12.52
CA PHE A 76 1.53 -3.68 11.66
C PHE A 76 1.38 -4.56 10.41
N TRP A 77 2.46 -4.78 9.66
CA TRP A 77 2.41 -5.62 8.46
C TRP A 77 2.14 -7.10 8.78
N GLN A 78 2.62 -7.61 9.92
CA GLN A 78 2.30 -8.97 10.38
C GLN A 78 0.82 -9.13 10.71
N ARG A 79 0.19 -8.16 11.39
CA ARG A 79 -1.25 -8.15 11.65
C ARG A 79 -2.06 -8.12 10.36
N ARG A 80 -1.64 -7.32 9.37
CA ARG A 80 -2.28 -7.28 8.03
C ARG A 80 -2.18 -8.62 7.29
N LEU A 81 -1.04 -9.31 7.37
CA LEU A 81 -0.88 -10.67 6.84
C LEU A 81 -1.78 -11.69 7.54
N LEU A 82 -1.95 -11.58 8.86
CA LEU A 82 -2.89 -12.41 9.62
C LEU A 82 -4.33 -12.13 9.19
N GLY A 83 -4.72 -10.86 9.09
CA GLY A 83 -6.04 -10.44 8.61
C GLY A 83 -6.35 -10.98 7.22
N LEU A 84 -5.36 -10.99 6.32
CA LEU A 84 -5.51 -11.58 4.99
C LEU A 84 -5.70 -13.10 5.02
N ARG A 85 -5.04 -13.80 5.95
CA ARG A 85 -5.24 -15.25 6.15
C ARG A 85 -6.64 -15.55 6.67
N ILE A 86 -7.12 -14.77 7.64
CA ILE A 86 -8.49 -14.86 8.16
C ILE A 86 -9.48 -14.63 7.01
N TRP A 87 -9.30 -13.55 6.24
CA TRP A 87 -10.17 -13.24 5.10
C TRP A 87 -10.23 -14.38 4.09
N ARG A 88 -9.09 -14.99 3.76
CA ARG A 88 -9.06 -16.14 2.85
C ARG A 88 -9.79 -17.35 3.42
N ALA A 89 -9.72 -17.58 4.74
CA ALA A 89 -10.36 -18.73 5.38
C ALA A 89 -11.88 -18.55 5.56
N THR A 90 -12.33 -17.32 5.83
CA THR A 90 -13.73 -17.03 6.21
C THR A 90 -14.54 -16.34 5.12
N GLY A 91 -13.89 -15.77 4.10
CA GLY A 91 -14.53 -14.89 3.12
C GLY A 91 -14.86 -13.49 3.66
N VAL A 92 -14.72 -13.27 4.97
CA VAL A 92 -15.02 -11.99 5.64
C VAL A 92 -13.73 -11.19 5.83
N ARG A 93 -13.66 -9.99 5.23
CA ARG A 93 -12.52 -9.10 5.40
C ARG A 93 -12.56 -8.53 6.83
N PRO A 94 -11.50 -8.68 7.64
CA PRO A 94 -11.43 -8.04 8.96
C PRO A 94 -11.45 -6.52 8.80
N VAL A 95 -12.16 -5.83 9.70
CA VAL A 95 -12.05 -4.38 9.84
C VAL A 95 -10.67 -4.08 10.40
N GLU A 96 -9.89 -3.30 9.67
CA GLU A 96 -8.52 -2.94 10.07
C GLU A 96 -8.60 -1.67 10.93
N THR A 97 -8.41 -1.83 12.25
CA THR A 97 -8.23 -0.71 13.20
C THR A 97 -6.79 -0.19 13.21
#